data_AF-A0A7S3TLK2-F1
#
_entry.id   AF-A0A7S3TLK2-F1
#
_cell.length_a   1.000
_cell.length_b   1.000
_cell.length_c   1.000
_cell.angle_alpha   90.00
_cell.angle_beta   90.00
_cell.angle_gamma   90.00
#
_symmetry.space_group_name_H-M   'P 1'
#
loop_
_entity.id
_entity.type
_entity.pdbx_description
1 polymer ?
#
loop_
_entity_poly.entity_id
_entity_poly.type
_entity_poly.pdbx_seq_one_letter_code
_entity_poly.pdbx_strand_id
1 'polypeptide(L)'
;RIMYFHWKKQAAAAGPCGEMGGFTRLCATEGGKPDGLENEIPTVFTKQLSQEIIASHFHFGVLNRPESVRQLFESKELMSHITSDYVLVLETDHVLMQPIPNLATETMPAAYDFGYMHAHVGQNRIIRKYWPEGDASQLDPVGPSPLLIHVDQLRKITPRWLDFSMGLRSNDDAESVIQGWVQEMWGYSIAAASLGIKHKVVKSFQVEYGSLTPHVPEEFTNLAYIFHYTYGIEYTMEGKPQGINQIGEWSLDKRHYGNDHPPRNLQLPPKGANAAAFWLTKAWNEASAGIANWPDSHSMGTIGWRRNKPSTAEVAASPLASRVSGTRWTWGGVDGFEFRPGGELVTPWGNGVWGIVAKSDSANTPSDARAAQISACTDCLFADFANANHNLRFSWDQTPPTFKSVRVGDLETVMGTWLSGGSEAGASKLFQ
;
A
#
# COMPACT_ATOMS: atom_id res chain seq x y z
N ARG A 1 -4.04 -5.72 -10.72
CA ARG A 1 -3.33 -6.50 -11.77
C ARG A 1 -2.68 -7.76 -11.23
N ILE A 2 -1.75 -7.68 -10.27
CA ILE A 2 -1.11 -8.86 -9.64
C ILE A 2 -2.14 -9.87 -9.13
N MET A 3 -3.13 -9.42 -8.36
CA MET A 3 -4.21 -10.31 -7.90
C MET A 3 -4.95 -10.99 -9.05
N TYR A 4 -5.35 -10.25 -10.09
CA TYR A 4 -6.08 -10.81 -11.23
C TYR A 4 -5.26 -11.84 -12.00
N PHE A 5 -3.95 -11.61 -12.16
CA PHE A 5 -3.03 -12.59 -12.74
C PHE A 5 -3.04 -13.91 -11.94
N HIS A 6 -2.89 -13.82 -10.61
CA HIS A 6 -2.91 -14.99 -9.75
C HIS A 6 -4.29 -15.63 -9.64
N TRP A 7 -5.38 -14.85 -9.72
CA TRP A 7 -6.73 -15.39 -9.83
C TRP A 7 -6.89 -16.25 -11.08
N LYS A 8 -6.45 -15.79 -12.25
CA LYS A 8 -6.49 -16.60 -13.48
C LYS A 8 -5.71 -17.90 -13.33
N LYS A 9 -4.53 -17.83 -12.70
CA LYS A 9 -3.69 -19.01 -12.43
C LYS A 9 -4.40 -20.01 -11.53
N GLN A 10 -5.00 -19.55 -10.42
CA GLN A 10 -5.69 -20.44 -9.48
C GLN A 10 -7.02 -20.96 -10.05
N ALA A 11 -7.76 -20.15 -10.81
CA ALA A 11 -8.97 -20.60 -11.50
C ALA A 11 -8.65 -21.70 -12.54
N ALA A 12 -7.57 -21.54 -13.30
CA ALA A 12 -7.10 -22.58 -14.23
C ALA A 12 -6.68 -23.86 -13.49
N ALA A 13 -6.00 -23.74 -12.34
CA ALA A 13 -5.60 -24.88 -11.51
C ALA A 13 -6.81 -25.58 -10.86
N ALA A 14 -7.88 -24.86 -10.53
CA ALA A 14 -9.13 -25.41 -10.04
C ALA A 14 -9.84 -26.29 -11.10
N GLY A 15 -9.61 -25.98 -12.38
CA GLY A 15 -10.21 -26.66 -13.51
C GLY A 15 -11.69 -26.29 -13.73
N PRO A 16 -12.34 -26.91 -14.73
CA PRO A 16 -13.70 -26.55 -15.14
C PRO A 16 -14.80 -26.86 -14.10
N CYS A 17 -14.50 -27.75 -13.15
CA CYS A 17 -15.39 -28.07 -12.03
C CYS A 17 -15.01 -27.30 -10.74
N GLY A 18 -14.06 -26.37 -10.83
CA GLY A 18 -13.65 -25.52 -9.72
C GLY A 18 -14.69 -24.46 -9.39
N GLU A 19 -14.67 -23.97 -8.16
CA GLU A 19 -15.65 -22.99 -7.65
C GLU A 19 -15.20 -21.52 -7.86
N MET A 20 -14.06 -21.32 -8.53
CA MET A 20 -13.56 -20.01 -8.91
C MET A 20 -14.22 -19.54 -10.21
N GLY A 21 -15.44 -19.01 -10.10
CA GLY A 21 -16.27 -18.58 -11.24
C GLY A 21 -15.75 -17.35 -11.97
N GLY A 22 -16.18 -16.15 -11.53
CA GLY A 22 -15.82 -14.87 -12.14
C GLY A 22 -14.89 -14.02 -11.28
N PHE A 23 -14.28 -13.01 -11.90
CA PHE A 23 -13.55 -11.94 -11.20
C PHE A 23 -14.04 -10.60 -11.72
N THR A 24 -14.53 -9.77 -10.81
CA THR A 24 -14.95 -8.40 -11.11
C THR A 24 -14.30 -7.46 -10.13
N ARG A 25 -13.57 -6.47 -10.63
CA ARG A 25 -13.06 -5.36 -9.83
C ARG A 25 -14.20 -4.36 -9.63
N LEU A 26 -14.62 -4.17 -8.38
CA LEU A 26 -15.54 -3.10 -8.00
C LEU A 26 -14.72 -1.84 -7.67
N CYS A 27 -14.74 -0.85 -8.55
CA CYS A 27 -13.81 0.27 -8.51
C CYS A 27 -14.56 1.60 -8.30
N ALA A 28 -14.37 2.20 -7.12
CA ALA A 28 -14.86 3.54 -6.85
C ALA A 28 -13.96 4.57 -7.53
N THR A 29 -14.52 5.41 -8.40
CA THR A 29 -13.78 6.46 -9.10
C THR A 29 -14.56 7.77 -9.10
N GLU A 30 -13.87 8.87 -9.44
CA GLU A 30 -14.51 10.18 -9.56
C GLU A 30 -15.64 10.14 -10.60
N GLY A 31 -16.88 10.29 -10.11
CA GLY A 31 -18.07 10.23 -10.97
C GLY A 31 -18.37 8.86 -11.58
N GLY A 32 -17.67 7.79 -11.17
CA GLY A 32 -17.82 6.45 -11.76
C GLY A 32 -17.16 6.31 -13.13
N LYS A 33 -16.16 7.13 -13.44
CA LYS A 33 -15.44 7.10 -14.71
C LYS A 33 -14.50 5.89 -14.80
N PRO A 34 -14.26 5.34 -16.01
CA PRO A 34 -13.23 4.33 -16.21
C PRO A 34 -11.84 4.83 -15.85
N ASP A 35 -10.99 3.91 -15.40
CA ASP A 35 -9.59 4.19 -15.00
C ASP A 35 -8.54 3.63 -15.99
N GLY A 36 -8.99 3.08 -17.12
CA GLY A 36 -8.14 2.57 -18.19
C GLY A 36 -7.71 1.11 -18.05
N LEU A 37 -8.13 0.42 -16.98
CA LEU A 37 -7.83 -0.99 -16.75
C LEU A 37 -9.00 -1.93 -17.07
N GLU A 38 -10.16 -1.40 -17.46
CA GLU A 38 -11.38 -2.16 -17.77
C GLU A 38 -11.22 -3.12 -18.96
N ASN A 39 -10.30 -2.83 -19.88
CA ASN A 39 -9.98 -3.71 -21.01
C ASN A 39 -9.08 -4.89 -20.59
N GLU A 40 -8.44 -4.82 -19.42
CA GLU A 40 -7.56 -5.88 -18.90
C GLU A 40 -8.24 -6.69 -17.79
N ILE A 41 -8.95 -6.02 -16.88
CA ILE A 41 -9.60 -6.61 -15.71
C ILE A 41 -11.09 -6.31 -15.82
N PRO A 42 -11.98 -7.32 -15.80
CA PRO A 42 -13.42 -7.06 -15.75
C PRO A 42 -13.73 -6.15 -14.56
N THR A 43 -14.33 -4.99 -14.85
CA THR A 43 -14.49 -3.92 -13.87
C THR A 43 -15.90 -3.38 -13.92
N VAL A 44 -16.45 -3.11 -12.74
CA VAL A 44 -17.64 -2.30 -12.54
C VAL A 44 -17.21 -1.03 -11.80
N PHE A 45 -17.59 0.13 -12.36
CA PHE A 45 -17.28 1.42 -11.76
C PHE A 45 -18.45 1.96 -10.94
N THR A 46 -18.14 2.43 -9.74
CA THR A 46 -19.08 3.11 -8.84
C THR A 46 -18.61 4.53 -8.61
N LYS A 47 -19.54 5.42 -8.26
CA LYS A 47 -19.20 6.79 -7.90
C LYS A 47 -18.55 6.78 -6.52
N GLN A 48 -17.31 7.25 -6.43
CA GLN A 48 -16.70 7.50 -5.13
C GLN A 48 -17.49 8.57 -4.36
N LEU A 49 -17.51 8.46 -3.04
CA LEU A 49 -18.05 9.47 -2.12
C LEU A 49 -17.40 10.83 -2.39
N SER A 50 -18.18 11.92 -2.23
CA SER A 50 -17.66 13.26 -2.44
C SER A 50 -16.55 13.59 -1.43
N GLN A 51 -15.65 14.51 -1.81
CA GLN A 51 -14.60 15.00 -0.91
C GLN A 51 -15.18 15.62 0.37
N GLU A 52 -16.35 16.26 0.28
CA GLU A 52 -17.07 16.82 1.43
C GLU A 52 -17.48 15.73 2.42
N ILE A 53 -18.09 14.63 1.94
CA ILE A 53 -18.46 13.50 2.79
C ILE A 53 -17.20 12.88 3.39
N ILE A 54 -16.18 12.59 2.58
CA ILE A 54 -14.95 11.99 3.08
C ILE A 54 -14.27 12.88 4.13
N ALA A 55 -14.27 14.20 3.95
CA ALA A 55 -13.77 15.15 4.93
C ALA A 55 -14.58 15.14 6.24
N SER A 56 -15.91 15.01 6.19
CA SER A 56 -16.75 14.89 7.39
C SER A 56 -16.58 13.58 8.16
N HIS A 57 -15.83 12.62 7.59
CA HIS A 57 -15.46 11.35 8.20
C HIS A 57 -13.93 11.21 8.28
N PHE A 58 -13.24 12.29 8.65
CA PHE A 58 -11.79 12.33 8.90
C PHE A 58 -10.95 11.71 7.78
N HIS A 59 -11.31 12.04 6.54
CA HIS A 59 -10.63 11.61 5.32
C HIS A 59 -10.54 10.08 5.13
N PHE A 60 -11.52 9.33 5.68
CA PHE A 60 -11.52 7.87 5.63
C PHE A 60 -12.06 7.32 4.32
N GLY A 61 -11.19 7.26 3.30
CA GLY A 61 -11.55 6.77 1.97
C GLY A 61 -12.09 5.33 1.92
N VAL A 62 -11.85 4.53 2.97
CA VAL A 62 -12.32 3.13 3.11
C VAL A 62 -13.86 3.04 3.05
N LEU A 63 -14.58 4.10 3.41
CA LEU A 63 -16.05 4.17 3.31
C LEU A 63 -16.57 3.97 1.88
N ASN A 64 -15.73 4.16 0.87
CA ASN A 64 -16.08 3.83 -0.52
C ASN A 64 -16.36 2.32 -0.72
N ARG A 65 -15.84 1.43 0.13
CA ARG A 65 -16.07 -0.01 0.02
C ARG A 65 -17.55 -0.38 0.25
N PRO A 66 -18.16 -0.13 1.43
CA PRO A 66 -19.58 -0.40 1.64
C PRO A 66 -20.47 0.40 0.68
N GLU A 67 -20.09 1.64 0.35
CA GLU A 67 -20.86 2.47 -0.59
C GLU A 67 -20.87 1.88 -2.01
N SER A 68 -19.73 1.35 -2.47
CA SER A 68 -19.67 0.70 -3.78
C SER A 68 -20.50 -0.57 -3.82
N VAL A 69 -20.53 -1.35 -2.74
CA VAL A 69 -21.38 -2.54 -2.65
C VAL A 69 -22.86 -2.15 -2.62
N ARG A 70 -23.23 -1.04 -1.96
CA ARG A 70 -24.59 -0.49 -2.01
C ARG A 70 -24.99 -0.11 -3.44
N GLN A 71 -24.15 0.64 -4.14
CA GLN A 71 -24.39 1.03 -5.55
C GLN A 71 -24.51 -0.18 -6.47
N LEU A 72 -23.65 -1.20 -6.27
CA LEU A 72 -23.73 -2.47 -6.99
C LEU A 72 -25.14 -3.06 -6.86
N PHE A 73 -25.68 -3.18 -5.64
CA PHE A 73 -26.98 -3.79 -5.41
C PHE A 73 -28.19 -2.98 -5.88
N GLU A 74 -28.08 -1.66 -5.96
CA GLU A 74 -29.14 -0.77 -6.44
C GLU A 74 -29.21 -0.68 -7.97
N SER A 75 -28.12 -1.01 -8.65
CA SER A 75 -28.07 -1.00 -10.11
C SER A 75 -28.26 -2.40 -10.68
N LYS A 76 -29.34 -2.58 -11.45
CA LYS A 76 -29.57 -3.81 -12.24
C LYS A 76 -28.47 -4.04 -13.26
N GLU A 77 -27.96 -2.96 -13.84
CA GLU A 77 -26.85 -3.01 -14.79
C GLU A 77 -25.58 -3.54 -14.13
N LEU A 78 -25.19 -2.97 -12.97
CA LEU A 78 -23.99 -3.43 -12.26
C LEU A 78 -24.13 -4.86 -11.77
N MET A 79 -25.30 -5.23 -11.23
CA MET A 79 -25.58 -6.61 -10.80
C MET A 79 -25.52 -7.62 -11.95
N SER A 80 -25.78 -7.22 -13.19
CA SER A 80 -25.73 -8.16 -14.34
C SER A 80 -24.33 -8.74 -14.60
N HIS A 81 -23.28 -8.10 -14.06
CA HIS A 81 -21.90 -8.60 -14.11
C HIS A 81 -21.59 -9.66 -13.03
N ILE A 82 -22.50 -9.87 -12.07
CA ILE A 82 -22.32 -10.84 -10.99
C ILE A 82 -23.21 -12.05 -11.30
N THR A 83 -22.58 -13.12 -11.80
CA THR A 83 -23.28 -14.31 -12.33
C THR A 83 -23.34 -15.47 -11.34
N SER A 84 -22.76 -15.32 -10.15
CA SER A 84 -22.66 -16.37 -9.13
C SER A 84 -23.51 -16.02 -7.91
N ASP A 85 -24.12 -17.03 -7.30
CA ASP A 85 -24.91 -16.87 -6.07
C ASP A 85 -24.03 -16.59 -4.85
N TYR A 86 -22.73 -16.89 -4.94
CA TYR A 86 -21.72 -16.61 -3.94
C TYR A 86 -20.64 -15.68 -4.49
N VAL A 87 -20.17 -14.77 -3.64
CA VAL A 87 -19.08 -13.85 -3.96
C VAL A 87 -18.00 -13.92 -2.89
N LEU A 88 -16.73 -13.92 -3.33
CA LEU A 88 -15.56 -13.72 -2.47
C LEU A 88 -15.13 -12.26 -2.57
N VAL A 89 -15.36 -11.48 -1.52
CA VAL A 89 -14.86 -10.12 -1.39
C VAL A 89 -13.39 -10.18 -0.96
N LEU A 90 -12.51 -9.48 -1.70
CA LEU A 90 -11.05 -9.46 -1.49
C LEU A 90 -10.53 -8.02 -1.45
N GLU A 91 -9.45 -7.79 -0.70
CA GLU A 91 -8.72 -6.53 -0.72
C GLU A 91 -7.64 -6.54 -1.80
N THR A 92 -7.36 -5.37 -2.37
CA THR A 92 -6.41 -5.21 -3.49
C THR A 92 -4.97 -5.67 -3.20
N ASP A 93 -4.64 -5.90 -1.94
CA ASP A 93 -3.38 -6.44 -1.43
C ASP A 93 -3.42 -7.93 -1.09
N HIS A 94 -4.33 -8.68 -1.72
CA HIS A 94 -4.34 -10.14 -1.72
C HIS A 94 -3.61 -10.72 -2.94
N VAL A 95 -2.79 -11.75 -2.72
CA VAL A 95 -2.28 -12.65 -3.76
C VAL A 95 -2.83 -14.06 -3.52
N LEU A 96 -3.51 -14.64 -4.51
CA LEU A 96 -4.07 -15.99 -4.38
C LEU A 96 -2.97 -17.05 -4.54
N MET A 97 -2.81 -17.87 -3.50
CA MET A 97 -1.78 -18.92 -3.40
C MET A 97 -2.28 -20.25 -3.95
N GLN A 98 -3.57 -20.54 -3.79
CA GLN A 98 -4.21 -21.80 -4.17
C GLN A 98 -5.64 -21.58 -4.70
N PRO A 99 -6.24 -22.57 -5.40
CA PRO A 99 -7.67 -22.59 -5.66
C PRO A 99 -8.49 -22.48 -4.38
N ILE A 100 -9.54 -21.65 -4.39
CA ILE A 100 -10.38 -21.41 -3.22
C ILE A 100 -11.72 -22.12 -3.42
N PRO A 101 -12.07 -23.14 -2.62
CA PRO A 101 -13.38 -23.77 -2.66
C PRO A 101 -14.44 -22.85 -2.02
N ASN A 102 -15.71 -23.15 -2.27
CA ASN A 102 -16.81 -22.49 -1.60
C ASN A 102 -16.90 -22.96 -0.15
N LEU A 103 -16.42 -22.13 0.77
CA LEU A 103 -16.46 -22.39 2.21
C LEU A 103 -17.76 -21.91 2.88
N ALA A 104 -18.63 -21.22 2.16
CA ALA A 104 -19.86 -20.62 2.65
C ALA A 104 -21.10 -21.47 2.31
N THR A 105 -22.22 -21.16 2.96
CA THR A 105 -23.56 -21.67 2.63
C THR A 105 -24.52 -20.50 2.45
N GLU A 106 -25.76 -20.76 2.02
CA GLU A 106 -26.81 -19.72 1.90
C GLU A 106 -27.08 -18.95 3.21
N THR A 107 -26.72 -19.54 4.36
CA THR A 107 -26.99 -19.00 5.70
C THR A 107 -25.75 -18.70 6.52
N MET A 108 -24.57 -19.21 6.12
CA MET A 108 -23.33 -19.07 6.87
C MET A 108 -22.18 -18.65 5.95
N PRO A 109 -21.80 -17.36 5.92
CA PRO A 109 -20.59 -16.90 5.24
C PRO A 109 -19.33 -17.50 5.88
N ALA A 110 -18.24 -17.51 5.12
CA ALA A 110 -16.91 -17.81 5.62
C ALA A 110 -16.06 -16.54 5.60
N ALA A 111 -15.32 -16.26 6.67
CA ALA A 111 -14.48 -15.08 6.78
C ALA A 111 -13.21 -15.36 7.60
N TYR A 112 -12.18 -14.53 7.40
CA TYR A 112 -10.92 -14.66 8.12
C TYR A 112 -11.01 -14.16 9.57
N ASP A 113 -10.19 -14.77 10.43
CA ASP A 113 -10.04 -14.46 11.85
C ASP A 113 -9.07 -13.29 12.06
N PHE A 114 -9.59 -12.09 12.25
CA PHE A 114 -8.78 -10.92 12.55
C PHE A 114 -8.53 -10.83 14.05
N GLY A 115 -7.32 -11.16 14.48
CA GLY A 115 -6.94 -11.17 15.91
C GLY A 115 -7.23 -9.86 16.66
N TYR A 116 -7.12 -8.72 15.97
CA TYR A 116 -7.42 -7.40 16.54
C TYR A 116 -8.91 -7.03 16.56
N MET A 117 -9.77 -7.86 15.96
CA MET A 117 -11.24 -7.71 15.93
C MET A 117 -11.95 -8.55 17.01
N HIS A 118 -11.20 -9.25 17.86
CA HIS A 118 -11.80 -9.89 19.04
C HIS A 118 -12.36 -8.83 19.99
N ALA A 119 -13.69 -8.74 20.01
CA ALA A 119 -14.38 -7.75 20.80
C ALA A 119 -14.28 -8.03 22.30
N HIS A 120 -14.32 -6.97 23.11
CA HIS A 120 -14.30 -7.04 24.56
C HIS A 120 -15.34 -6.12 25.19
N VAL A 121 -15.73 -6.41 26.44
CA VAL A 121 -16.81 -5.70 27.16
C VAL A 121 -16.69 -4.17 27.19
N GLY A 122 -15.45 -3.65 27.16
CA GLY A 122 -15.17 -2.21 27.09
C GLY A 122 -15.75 -1.53 25.84
N GLN A 123 -16.01 -2.29 24.78
CA GLN A 123 -16.55 -1.79 23.51
C GLN A 123 -18.09 -1.80 23.48
N ASN A 124 -18.76 -2.40 24.47
CA ASN A 124 -20.23 -2.54 24.49
C ASN A 124 -20.97 -1.21 24.38
N ARG A 125 -20.43 -0.14 24.99
CA ARG A 125 -21.01 1.21 24.88
C ARG A 125 -21.08 1.67 23.43
N ILE A 126 -20.07 1.38 22.61
CA ILE A 126 -20.03 1.75 21.20
C ILE A 126 -20.94 0.83 20.39
N ILE A 127 -20.84 -0.49 20.59
CA ILE A 127 -21.68 -1.49 19.90
C ILE A 127 -23.16 -1.17 20.08
N ARG A 128 -23.60 -0.88 21.31
CA ARG A 128 -25.00 -0.59 21.64
C ARG A 128 -25.55 0.72 21.07
N LYS A 129 -24.70 1.61 20.54
CA LYS A 129 -25.18 2.79 19.80
C LYS A 129 -25.80 2.40 18.45
N TYR A 130 -25.33 1.30 17.85
CA TYR A 130 -25.76 0.84 16.52
C TYR A 130 -26.63 -0.42 16.61
N TRP A 131 -26.37 -1.25 17.61
CA TRP A 131 -27.12 -2.48 17.89
C TRP A 131 -27.46 -2.57 19.39
N PRO A 132 -28.53 -1.90 19.87
CA PRO A 132 -28.83 -1.71 21.30
C PRO A 132 -28.95 -2.99 22.12
N GLU A 133 -29.49 -4.05 21.53
CA GLU A 133 -29.66 -5.36 22.12
C GLU A 133 -28.41 -6.25 22.06
N GLY A 134 -27.35 -5.78 21.39
CA GLY A 134 -26.10 -6.51 21.18
C GLY A 134 -25.01 -6.24 22.21
N ASP A 135 -23.99 -7.11 22.20
CA ASP A 135 -22.72 -6.89 22.89
C ASP A 135 -21.52 -7.58 22.22
N ALA A 136 -20.33 -7.31 22.77
CA ALA A 136 -19.04 -7.81 22.31
C ALA A 136 -19.00 -9.33 22.12
N SER A 137 -19.68 -10.11 22.97
CA SER A 137 -19.61 -11.57 22.93
C SER A 137 -20.31 -12.18 21.69
N GLN A 138 -21.16 -11.38 21.02
CA GLN A 138 -21.94 -11.81 19.87
C GLN A 138 -21.28 -11.44 18.54
N LEU A 139 -20.18 -10.69 18.55
CA LEU A 139 -19.46 -10.29 17.34
C LEU A 139 -18.46 -11.38 16.95
N ASP A 140 -18.51 -11.79 15.69
CA ASP A 140 -17.44 -12.61 15.14
C ASP A 140 -16.24 -11.70 14.82
N PRO A 141 -14.98 -12.14 15.04
CA PRO A 141 -13.77 -11.34 14.85
C PRO A 141 -13.40 -11.20 13.36
N VAL A 142 -14.33 -10.71 12.56
CA VAL A 142 -14.26 -10.72 11.09
C VAL A 142 -14.42 -9.31 10.52
N GLY A 143 -13.98 -9.13 9.28
CA GLY A 143 -14.27 -7.96 8.45
C GLY A 143 -14.91 -8.34 7.12
N PRO A 144 -15.10 -7.38 6.21
CA PRO A 144 -15.74 -7.60 4.92
C PRO A 144 -14.81 -8.24 3.87
N SER A 145 -13.55 -8.53 4.23
CA SER A 145 -12.57 -9.13 3.34
C SER A 145 -11.44 -9.82 4.13
N PRO A 146 -11.00 -11.03 3.76
CA PRO A 146 -11.65 -11.91 2.80
C PRO A 146 -12.97 -12.43 3.38
N LEU A 147 -14.03 -12.31 2.58
CA LEU A 147 -15.39 -12.73 2.96
C LEU A 147 -16.00 -13.48 1.78
N LEU A 148 -16.30 -14.75 1.98
CA LEU A 148 -17.09 -15.54 1.06
C LEU A 148 -18.53 -15.63 1.57
N ILE A 149 -19.48 -15.16 0.78
CA ILE A 149 -20.84 -14.92 1.24
C ILE A 149 -21.85 -15.10 0.11
N HIS A 150 -23.05 -15.59 0.44
CA HIS A 150 -24.16 -15.60 -0.50
C HIS A 150 -24.63 -14.17 -0.81
N VAL A 151 -24.92 -13.87 -2.08
CA VAL A 151 -25.27 -12.52 -2.57
C VAL A 151 -26.43 -11.91 -1.78
N ASP A 152 -27.44 -12.69 -1.42
CA ASP A 152 -28.57 -12.20 -0.61
C ASP A 152 -28.21 -11.82 0.82
N GLN A 153 -27.24 -12.52 1.43
CA GLN A 153 -26.77 -12.15 2.77
C GLN A 153 -25.99 -10.83 2.69
N LEU A 154 -25.10 -10.69 1.70
CA LEU A 154 -24.36 -9.45 1.49
C LEU A 154 -25.31 -8.28 1.20
N ARG A 155 -26.33 -8.48 0.37
CA ARG A 155 -27.38 -7.48 0.10
C ARG A 155 -28.12 -7.05 1.36
N LYS A 156 -28.45 -7.98 2.26
CA LYS A 156 -29.11 -7.68 3.55
C LYS A 156 -28.21 -6.88 4.48
N ILE A 157 -26.92 -7.20 4.54
CA ILE A 157 -25.94 -6.54 5.44
C ILE A 157 -25.63 -5.11 4.96
N THR A 158 -25.50 -4.92 3.65
CA THR A 158 -24.92 -3.71 3.05
C THR A 158 -25.49 -2.37 3.55
N PRO A 159 -26.82 -2.18 3.68
CA PRO A 159 -27.36 -0.92 4.19
C PRO A 159 -26.87 -0.58 5.61
N ARG A 160 -26.86 -1.57 6.52
CA ARG A 160 -26.38 -1.39 7.90
C ARG A 160 -24.87 -1.25 7.94
N TRP A 161 -24.15 -2.00 7.12
CA TRP A 161 -22.68 -1.91 7.06
C TRP A 161 -22.24 -0.49 6.67
N LEU A 162 -22.85 0.12 5.65
CA LEU A 162 -22.56 1.50 5.28
C LEU A 162 -22.91 2.48 6.39
N ASP A 163 -24.15 2.44 6.90
CA ASP A 163 -24.65 3.36 7.92
C ASP A 163 -23.80 3.30 9.21
N PHE A 164 -23.51 2.09 9.69
CA PHE A 164 -22.72 1.89 10.89
C PHE A 164 -21.26 2.34 10.68
N SER A 165 -20.67 2.10 9.50
CA SER A 165 -19.32 2.56 9.19
C SER A 165 -19.22 4.09 9.17
N MET A 166 -20.19 4.77 8.55
CA MET A 166 -20.29 6.23 8.52
C MET A 166 -20.41 6.79 9.93
N GLY A 167 -21.34 6.25 10.73
CA GLY A 167 -21.56 6.70 12.09
C GLY A 167 -20.37 6.45 13.01
N LEU A 168 -19.68 5.31 12.89
CA LEU A 168 -18.47 5.02 13.67
C LEU A 168 -17.34 5.99 13.36
N ARG A 169 -17.20 6.36 12.08
CA ARG A 169 -16.17 7.31 11.63
C ARG A 169 -16.53 8.77 11.88
N SER A 170 -17.68 9.09 12.46
CA SER A 170 -18.03 10.46 12.89
C SER A 170 -17.94 10.67 14.40
N ASN A 171 -17.30 9.75 15.13
CA ASN A 171 -17.34 9.74 16.59
C ASN A 171 -15.95 9.50 17.20
N ASP A 172 -15.37 10.56 17.78
CA ASP A 172 -14.05 10.54 18.43
C ASP A 172 -13.96 9.47 19.54
N ASP A 173 -15.05 9.19 20.25
CA ASP A 173 -15.07 8.11 21.26
C ASP A 173 -14.82 6.75 20.61
N ALA A 174 -15.36 6.51 19.41
CA ALA A 174 -15.17 5.24 18.72
C ALA A 174 -13.73 5.09 18.23
N GLU A 175 -13.05 6.18 17.87
CA GLU A 175 -11.65 6.13 17.42
C GLU A 175 -10.72 5.59 18.53
N SER A 176 -10.95 6.01 19.77
CA SER A 176 -10.17 5.54 20.93
C SER A 176 -10.55 4.13 21.41
N VAL A 177 -11.80 3.69 21.22
CA VAL A 177 -12.32 2.43 21.79
C VAL A 177 -12.28 1.25 20.82
N ILE A 178 -12.47 1.46 19.51
CA ILE A 178 -12.56 0.39 18.51
C ILE A 178 -11.52 0.50 17.38
N GLN A 179 -10.34 1.05 17.65
CA GLN A 179 -9.22 1.18 16.70
C GLN A 179 -9.62 1.90 15.40
N GLY A 180 -9.42 3.23 15.36
CA GLY A 180 -9.84 4.10 14.25
C GLY A 180 -9.58 3.60 12.82
N TRP A 181 -8.47 2.88 12.60
CA TRP A 181 -8.06 2.42 11.27
C TRP A 181 -8.91 1.25 10.70
N VAL A 182 -9.72 0.56 11.51
CA VAL A 182 -10.59 -0.56 11.10
C VAL A 182 -12.08 -0.36 11.39
N GLN A 183 -12.52 0.89 11.58
CA GLN A 183 -13.91 1.18 11.96
C GLN A 183 -14.96 0.67 10.97
N GLU A 184 -14.61 0.59 9.68
CA GLU A 184 -15.50 0.00 8.67
C GLU A 184 -15.64 -1.53 8.82
N MET A 185 -14.60 -2.22 9.31
CA MET A 185 -14.68 -3.65 9.63
C MET A 185 -15.58 -3.88 10.85
N TRP A 186 -15.52 -2.98 11.85
CA TRP A 186 -16.46 -2.99 12.97
C TRP A 186 -17.89 -2.72 12.51
N GLY A 187 -18.09 -1.75 11.62
CA GLY A 187 -19.38 -1.48 10.98
C GLY A 187 -19.95 -2.74 10.32
N TYR A 188 -19.12 -3.48 9.57
CA TYR A 188 -19.50 -4.77 8.99
C TYR A 188 -19.89 -5.81 10.05
N SER A 189 -19.03 -6.06 11.03
CA SER A 189 -19.25 -7.12 12.03
C SER A 189 -20.50 -6.84 12.88
N ILE A 190 -20.71 -5.59 13.30
CA ILE A 190 -21.92 -5.17 14.02
C ILE A 190 -23.17 -5.30 13.13
N ALA A 191 -23.08 -4.91 11.86
CA ALA A 191 -24.19 -5.05 10.92
C ALA A 191 -24.59 -6.52 10.73
N ALA A 192 -23.63 -7.41 10.51
CA ALA A 192 -23.88 -8.84 10.36
C ALA A 192 -24.49 -9.45 11.63
N ALA A 193 -23.90 -9.17 12.81
CA ALA A 193 -24.40 -9.67 14.08
C ALA A 193 -25.82 -9.17 14.40
N SER A 194 -26.11 -7.90 14.11
CA SER A 194 -27.45 -7.30 14.29
C SER A 194 -28.54 -7.90 13.39
N LEU A 195 -28.15 -8.67 12.36
CA LEU A 195 -29.03 -9.41 11.47
C LEU A 195 -29.05 -10.91 11.77
N GLY A 196 -28.37 -11.34 12.85
CA GLY A 196 -28.24 -12.75 13.22
C GLY A 196 -27.34 -13.56 12.30
N ILE A 197 -26.51 -12.90 11.47
CA ILE A 197 -25.61 -13.58 10.53
C ILE A 197 -24.32 -13.96 11.26
N LYS A 198 -24.03 -15.26 11.28
CA LYS A 198 -22.83 -15.85 11.90
C LYS A 198 -21.89 -16.40 10.83
N HIS A 199 -20.59 -16.28 11.09
CA HIS A 199 -19.54 -16.68 10.17
C HIS A 199 -18.91 -18.01 10.57
N LYS A 200 -18.61 -18.82 9.56
CA LYS A 200 -17.55 -19.81 9.68
C LYS A 200 -16.21 -19.08 9.68
N VAL A 201 -15.59 -18.96 10.84
CA VAL A 201 -14.28 -18.31 10.99
C VAL A 201 -13.18 -19.26 10.49
N VAL A 202 -12.43 -18.85 9.47
CA VAL A 202 -11.42 -19.66 8.78
C VAL A 202 -10.03 -19.07 8.99
N LYS A 203 -9.26 -19.62 9.93
CA LYS A 203 -7.88 -19.16 10.21
C LYS A 203 -6.92 -19.36 9.04
N SER A 204 -7.17 -20.36 8.20
CA SER A 204 -6.38 -20.63 7.00
C SER A 204 -6.84 -19.83 5.78
N PHE A 205 -7.74 -18.85 5.91
CA PHE A 205 -8.17 -18.09 4.74
C PHE A 205 -7.02 -17.31 4.13
N GLN A 206 -6.22 -16.67 4.99
CA GLN A 206 -5.04 -15.92 4.58
C GLN A 206 -3.89 -16.04 5.57
N VAL A 207 -2.70 -15.63 5.14
CA VAL A 207 -1.54 -15.35 5.98
C VAL A 207 -1.12 -13.89 5.85
N GLU A 208 -0.55 -13.34 6.92
CA GLU A 208 -0.08 -11.95 7.03
C GLU A 208 1.38 -11.91 7.50
N TYR A 209 2.25 -12.70 6.85
CA TYR A 209 3.65 -12.80 7.27
C TYR A 209 4.46 -11.57 6.87
N GLY A 210 5.06 -10.92 7.88
CA GLY A 210 5.97 -9.79 7.72
C GLY A 210 7.42 -10.15 8.06
N SER A 211 8.29 -9.14 8.12
CA SER A 211 9.72 -9.33 8.44
C SER A 211 9.95 -9.97 9.80
N LEU A 212 9.14 -9.56 10.79
CA LEU A 212 9.25 -9.97 12.19
C LEU A 212 8.50 -11.27 12.50
N THR A 213 7.89 -11.93 11.51
CA THR A 213 7.29 -13.24 11.72
C THR A 213 8.39 -14.24 12.09
N PRO A 214 8.39 -14.80 13.32
CA PRO A 214 9.52 -15.56 13.84
C PRO A 214 9.69 -16.91 13.16
N HIS A 215 8.59 -17.52 12.70
CA HIS A 215 8.59 -18.78 11.99
C HIS A 215 7.56 -18.76 10.86
N VAL A 216 8.03 -18.99 9.63
CA VAL A 216 7.21 -19.23 8.46
C VAL A 216 7.42 -20.70 8.06
N PRO A 217 6.39 -21.56 8.15
CA PRO A 217 6.50 -22.95 7.72
C PRO A 217 6.93 -23.04 6.26
N GLU A 218 7.74 -24.02 5.88
CA GLU A 218 8.22 -24.16 4.49
C GLU A 218 7.04 -24.41 3.52
N GLU A 219 6.07 -25.18 3.99
CA GLU A 219 4.85 -25.58 3.33
C GLU A 219 3.70 -24.58 3.49
N PHE A 220 3.94 -23.36 4.00
CA PHE A 220 2.86 -22.38 4.27
C PHE A 220 2.00 -22.09 3.03
N THR A 221 2.57 -22.27 1.85
CA THR A 221 1.89 -22.16 0.55
C THR A 221 0.73 -23.15 0.36
N ASN A 222 0.71 -24.22 1.15
CA ASN A 222 -0.34 -25.22 1.20
C ASN A 222 -1.24 -25.13 2.44
N LEU A 223 -0.97 -24.18 3.34
CA LEU A 223 -1.71 -24.02 4.60
C LEU A 223 -2.73 -22.88 4.54
N ALA A 224 -2.66 -22.02 3.52
CA ALA A 224 -3.58 -20.91 3.33
C ALA A 224 -3.84 -20.61 1.87
N TYR A 225 -4.98 -19.96 1.61
CA TYR A 225 -5.43 -19.64 0.25
C TYR A 225 -4.88 -18.30 -0.25
N ILE A 226 -4.63 -17.35 0.65
CA ILE A 226 -4.33 -15.95 0.31
C ILE A 226 -3.09 -15.50 1.07
N PHE A 227 -2.19 -14.79 0.37
CA PHE A 227 -1.18 -13.96 1.02
C PHE A 227 -1.70 -12.53 1.07
N HIS A 228 -1.92 -11.99 2.28
CA HIS A 228 -2.32 -10.60 2.49
C HIS A 228 -1.08 -9.76 2.83
N TYR A 229 -0.59 -8.99 1.86
CA TYR A 229 0.63 -8.18 2.01
C TYR A 229 0.34 -6.80 2.60
N THR A 230 -0.33 -6.78 3.75
CA THR A 230 -0.69 -5.54 4.45
C THR A 230 0.51 -4.82 5.06
N TYR A 231 1.49 -5.59 5.55
CA TYR A 231 2.73 -5.08 6.13
C TYR A 231 3.84 -5.01 5.08
N GLY A 232 4.68 -3.96 5.18
CA GLY A 232 5.96 -3.94 4.48
C GLY A 232 6.86 -5.09 4.96
N ILE A 233 7.56 -5.71 4.02
CA ILE A 233 8.57 -6.74 4.31
C ILE A 233 9.94 -6.14 4.09
N GLU A 234 10.71 -6.04 5.18
CA GLU A 234 11.81 -5.10 5.37
C GLU A 234 13.02 -5.83 5.98
N TYR A 235 14.16 -5.80 5.30
CA TYR A 235 15.39 -6.45 5.72
C TYR A 235 16.62 -5.55 5.49
N THR A 236 17.66 -5.72 6.30
CA THR A 236 19.02 -5.33 5.88
C THR A 236 19.52 -6.29 4.81
N MET A 237 20.52 -5.91 4.03
CA MET A 237 21.13 -6.77 3.01
C MET A 237 21.86 -7.99 3.61
N GLU A 238 22.22 -7.96 4.90
CA GLU A 238 22.69 -9.14 5.63
C GLU A 238 21.56 -10.11 6.03
N GLY A 239 20.31 -9.75 5.74
CA GLY A 239 19.13 -10.57 6.04
C GLY A 239 18.59 -10.42 7.45
N LYS A 240 18.88 -9.30 8.14
CA LYS A 240 18.27 -9.01 9.45
C LYS A 240 16.92 -8.30 9.25
N PRO A 241 15.82 -8.79 9.86
CA PRO A 241 14.52 -8.13 9.72
C PRO A 241 14.56 -6.73 10.37
N GLN A 242 13.87 -5.77 9.77
CA GLN A 242 13.67 -4.45 10.36
C GLN A 242 12.43 -4.40 11.24
N GLY A 243 12.42 -3.43 12.17
CA GLY A 243 11.31 -3.19 13.09
C GLY A 243 10.08 -2.59 12.41
N ILE A 244 9.01 -2.44 13.20
CA ILE A 244 7.78 -1.75 12.75
C ILE A 244 8.14 -0.30 12.34
N ASN A 245 7.61 0.15 11.21
CA ASN A 245 7.86 1.48 10.62
C ASN A 245 9.33 1.76 10.28
N GLN A 246 10.15 0.72 10.09
CA GLN A 246 11.52 0.85 9.63
C GLN A 246 11.66 0.28 8.22
N ILE A 247 12.01 1.15 7.27
CA ILE A 247 12.27 0.75 5.89
C ILE A 247 13.64 0.03 5.82
N GLY A 248 13.64 -1.17 5.26
CA GLY A 248 14.83 -1.99 5.04
C GLY A 248 15.66 -1.54 3.86
N GLU A 249 16.94 -1.94 3.88
CA GLU A 249 17.83 -1.77 2.72
C GLU A 249 17.29 -2.55 1.52
N TRP A 250 16.73 -3.73 1.81
CA TRP A 250 15.79 -4.44 0.98
C TRP A 250 14.37 -4.26 1.55
N SER A 251 13.45 -3.86 0.69
CA SER A 251 12.10 -3.47 1.07
C SER A 251 11.07 -3.87 0.01
N LEU A 252 10.02 -4.56 0.43
CA LEU A 252 8.83 -4.82 -0.36
C LEU A 252 7.60 -4.35 0.42
N ASP A 253 7.22 -3.09 0.19
CA ASP A 253 5.97 -2.49 0.66
C ASP A 253 5.23 -1.86 -0.52
N LYS A 254 3.92 -2.14 -0.64
CA LYS A 254 3.04 -1.56 -1.67
C LYS A 254 2.99 -0.03 -1.62
N ARG A 255 3.19 0.57 -0.44
CA ARG A 255 3.13 2.02 -0.20
C ARG A 255 4.24 2.77 -0.93
N HIS A 256 5.33 2.08 -1.30
CA HIS A 256 6.42 2.67 -2.07
C HIS A 256 6.02 3.10 -3.49
N TYR A 257 5.06 2.41 -4.09
CA TYR A 257 4.72 2.62 -5.49
C TYR A 257 3.63 3.68 -5.69
N GLY A 258 2.77 3.92 -4.69
CA GLY A 258 1.78 5.00 -4.71
C GLY A 258 0.90 5.00 -5.98
N ASN A 259 1.04 6.05 -6.80
CA ASN A 259 0.33 6.23 -8.08
C ASN A 259 1.04 5.57 -9.28
N ASP A 260 2.18 4.93 -9.05
CA ASP A 260 2.95 4.16 -10.01
C ASP A 260 2.83 2.65 -9.69
N HIS A 261 3.59 1.80 -10.38
CA HIS A 261 3.61 0.35 -10.21
C HIS A 261 5.03 -0.15 -9.96
N PRO A 262 5.21 -1.37 -9.40
CA PRO A 262 6.55 -1.92 -9.24
C PRO A 262 7.22 -2.22 -10.59
N PRO A 263 8.55 -2.02 -10.72
CA PRO A 263 9.27 -2.43 -11.91
C PRO A 263 9.26 -3.97 -12.06
N ARG A 264 9.48 -4.43 -13.29
CA ARG A 264 9.77 -5.83 -13.55
C ARG A 264 11.09 -6.23 -12.87
N ASN A 265 11.24 -7.52 -12.57
CA ASN A 265 12.48 -8.10 -12.06
C ASN A 265 12.95 -7.49 -10.72
N LEU A 266 12.03 -7.35 -9.77
CA LEU A 266 12.36 -6.98 -8.40
C LEU A 266 13.45 -7.91 -7.85
N GLN A 267 14.46 -7.32 -7.21
CA GLN A 267 15.54 -8.08 -6.60
C GLN A 267 14.99 -8.95 -5.46
N LEU A 268 15.39 -10.22 -5.46
CA LEU A 268 15.00 -11.16 -4.41
C LEU A 268 15.53 -10.71 -3.05
N PRO A 269 14.85 -11.09 -1.95
CA PRO A 269 15.32 -10.82 -0.60
C PRO A 269 16.73 -11.37 -0.33
N PRO A 270 17.46 -10.79 0.64
CA PRO A 270 18.74 -11.34 1.10
C PRO A 270 18.58 -12.72 1.73
N LYS A 271 19.66 -13.53 1.75
CA LYS A 271 19.64 -14.94 2.19
C LYS A 271 19.05 -15.18 3.60
N GLY A 272 19.16 -14.21 4.51
CA GLY A 272 18.60 -14.31 5.87
C GLY A 272 17.11 -13.99 6.00
N ALA A 273 16.45 -13.55 4.91
CA ALA A 273 15.02 -13.26 4.92
C ALA A 273 14.17 -14.54 5.00
N ASN A 274 12.95 -14.41 5.53
CA ASN A 274 12.04 -15.54 5.68
C ASN A 274 11.44 -15.99 4.33
N ALA A 275 10.86 -17.19 4.30
CA ALA A 275 10.30 -17.78 3.07
C ALA A 275 9.15 -16.94 2.48
N ALA A 276 8.38 -16.24 3.32
CA ALA A 276 7.30 -15.37 2.89
C ALA A 276 7.79 -14.20 2.02
N ALA A 277 8.91 -13.57 2.41
CA ALA A 277 9.55 -12.52 1.61
C ALA A 277 9.90 -13.03 0.20
N PHE A 278 10.56 -14.18 0.12
CA PHE A 278 10.95 -14.77 -1.17
C PHE A 278 9.74 -15.13 -2.02
N TRP A 279 8.73 -15.73 -1.41
CA TRP A 279 7.52 -16.13 -2.12
C TRP A 279 6.78 -14.91 -2.68
N LEU A 280 6.56 -13.87 -1.88
CA LEU A 280 5.82 -12.68 -2.31
C LEU A 280 6.55 -11.94 -3.43
N THR A 281 7.88 -11.75 -3.31
CA THR A 281 8.67 -11.12 -4.38
C THR A 281 8.59 -11.92 -5.68
N LYS A 282 8.67 -13.26 -5.60
CA LYS A 282 8.50 -14.13 -6.77
C LYS A 282 7.11 -14.02 -7.36
N ALA A 283 6.06 -13.95 -6.55
CA ALA A 283 4.69 -13.79 -7.04
C ALA A 283 4.48 -12.45 -7.77
N TRP A 284 5.10 -11.37 -7.29
CA TRP A 284 5.08 -10.07 -7.97
C TRP A 284 5.88 -10.09 -9.29
N ASN A 285 7.05 -10.72 -9.27
CA ASN A 285 7.87 -10.90 -10.48
C ASN A 285 7.19 -11.79 -11.51
N GLU A 286 6.53 -12.87 -11.09
CA GLU A 286 5.76 -13.76 -11.96
C GLU A 286 4.63 -12.99 -12.65
N ALA A 287 3.84 -12.23 -11.87
CA ALA A 287 2.74 -11.45 -12.43
C ALA A 287 3.23 -10.36 -13.39
N SER A 288 4.24 -9.58 -12.99
CA SER A 288 4.79 -8.53 -13.85
C SER A 288 5.36 -9.14 -15.13
N ALA A 289 6.15 -10.21 -15.05
CA ALA A 289 6.68 -10.95 -16.21
C ALA A 289 5.57 -11.49 -17.13
N GLY A 290 4.52 -12.08 -16.57
CA GLY A 290 3.44 -12.73 -17.32
C GLY A 290 2.40 -11.78 -17.92
N ILE A 291 2.37 -10.51 -17.53
CA ILE A 291 1.48 -9.50 -18.11
C ILE A 291 2.22 -8.77 -19.24
N ALA A 292 1.78 -8.93 -20.49
CA ALA A 292 2.47 -8.42 -21.68
C ALA A 292 2.64 -6.89 -21.65
N ASN A 293 1.57 -6.17 -21.30
CA ASN A 293 1.52 -4.71 -21.19
C ASN A 293 1.82 -4.24 -19.76
N TRP A 294 2.69 -4.92 -18.99
CA TRP A 294 3.13 -4.39 -17.70
C TRP A 294 3.87 -3.06 -17.95
N PRO A 295 3.42 -1.96 -17.36
CA PRO A 295 3.91 -0.63 -17.67
C PRO A 295 5.34 -0.46 -17.17
N ASP A 296 6.06 0.45 -17.80
CA ASP A 296 7.39 0.84 -17.36
C ASP A 296 7.25 1.62 -16.06
N SER A 297 7.90 1.11 -15.02
CA SER A 297 7.87 1.73 -13.69
C SER A 297 8.87 2.86 -13.60
N HIS A 298 8.46 3.89 -12.89
CA HIS A 298 9.29 5.00 -12.51
C HIS A 298 9.81 4.86 -11.06
N SER A 299 9.24 3.96 -10.30
CA SER A 299 9.60 3.66 -8.92
C SER A 299 10.90 2.87 -8.82
N MET A 300 11.51 2.92 -7.63
CA MET A 300 12.62 2.01 -7.31
C MET A 300 12.09 0.56 -7.22
N GLY A 301 12.99 -0.41 -7.35
CA GLY A 301 12.65 -1.84 -7.16
C GLY A 301 12.48 -2.17 -5.68
N THR A 302 13.11 -3.24 -5.21
CA THR A 302 13.15 -3.59 -3.79
C THR A 302 14.30 -2.95 -3.02
N ILE A 303 15.17 -2.17 -3.69
CA ILE A 303 16.33 -1.49 -3.09
C ILE A 303 16.20 0.02 -3.29
N GLY A 304 16.68 0.79 -2.33
CA GLY A 304 16.81 2.25 -2.42
C GLY A 304 15.77 3.03 -1.62
N TRP A 305 14.78 2.35 -1.04
CA TRP A 305 13.75 2.96 -0.20
C TRP A 305 14.27 3.39 1.17
N ARG A 306 15.31 2.74 1.71
CA ARG A 306 15.91 3.15 2.98
C ARG A 306 16.56 4.53 2.86
N ARG A 307 16.01 5.50 3.56
CA ARG A 307 16.42 6.91 3.56
C ARG A 307 17.00 7.33 4.91
N ASN A 308 18.01 6.58 5.39
CA ASN A 308 18.67 6.91 6.64
C ASN A 308 19.55 8.15 6.52
N LYS A 309 19.66 8.91 7.61
CA LYS A 309 20.72 9.92 7.76
C LYS A 309 22.08 9.27 7.46
N PRO A 310 22.88 9.82 6.53
CA PRO A 310 24.21 9.31 6.27
C PRO A 310 25.09 9.52 7.50
N SER A 311 25.93 8.54 7.81
CA SER A 311 27.01 8.69 8.76
C SER A 311 28.03 9.73 8.27
N THR A 312 28.81 10.29 9.19
CA THR A 312 29.91 11.21 8.85
C THR A 312 30.88 10.59 7.85
N ALA A 313 31.13 9.27 7.97
CA ALA A 313 32.01 8.54 7.05
C ALA A 313 31.42 8.45 5.63
N GLU A 314 30.12 8.19 5.51
CA GLU A 314 29.45 8.13 4.21
C GLU A 314 29.40 9.51 3.52
N VAL A 315 29.13 10.58 4.28
CA VAL A 315 29.19 11.96 3.75
C VAL A 315 30.60 12.28 3.24
N ALA A 316 31.64 11.95 4.02
CA ALA A 316 33.03 12.19 3.64
C ALA A 316 33.47 11.36 2.42
N ALA A 317 32.94 10.16 2.25
CA ALA A 317 33.25 9.30 1.11
C ALA A 317 32.54 9.72 -0.20
N SER A 318 31.50 10.56 -0.12
CA SER A 318 30.74 11.04 -1.28
C SER A 318 31.09 12.50 -1.60
N PRO A 319 31.76 12.78 -2.74
CA PRO A 319 32.09 14.15 -3.14
C PRO A 319 30.85 15.05 -3.24
N LEU A 320 29.74 14.51 -3.73
CA LEU A 320 28.48 15.25 -3.83
C LEU A 320 27.91 15.56 -2.44
N ALA A 321 27.82 14.56 -1.55
CA ALA A 321 27.29 14.76 -0.20
C ALA A 321 28.15 15.73 0.61
N SER A 322 29.48 15.61 0.52
CA SER A 322 30.43 16.54 1.14
C SER A 322 30.27 17.98 0.65
N ARG A 323 29.92 18.18 -0.63
CA ARG A 323 29.71 19.50 -1.21
C ARG A 323 28.37 20.12 -0.81
N VAL A 324 27.33 19.30 -0.67
CA VAL A 324 25.98 19.73 -0.30
C VAL A 324 25.83 19.89 1.22
N SER A 325 26.56 19.15 2.03
CA SER A 325 26.51 19.27 3.49
C SER A 325 26.85 20.70 3.95
N GLY A 326 25.97 21.30 4.75
CA GLY A 326 26.06 22.66 5.27
C GLY A 326 25.62 23.76 4.29
N THR A 327 24.94 23.42 3.19
CA THR A 327 24.48 24.40 2.20
C THR A 327 23.01 24.80 2.40
N ARG A 328 22.67 26.01 1.94
CA ARG A 328 21.32 26.59 1.95
C ARG A 328 20.85 26.88 0.54
N TRP A 329 19.58 26.62 0.29
CA TRP A 329 18.93 26.71 -1.01
C TRP A 329 17.50 27.22 -0.88
N THR A 330 16.94 27.58 -2.03
CA THR A 330 15.49 27.67 -2.22
C THR A 330 14.92 26.31 -2.66
N TRP A 331 13.61 26.13 -2.52
CA TRP A 331 12.85 25.07 -3.17
C TRP A 331 11.58 25.66 -3.77
N GLY A 332 11.42 25.56 -5.09
CA GLY A 332 10.31 26.20 -5.81
C GLY A 332 10.29 27.72 -5.64
N GLY A 333 11.46 28.33 -5.40
CA GLY A 333 11.59 29.76 -5.10
C GLY A 333 11.34 30.15 -3.63
N VAL A 334 11.06 29.19 -2.74
CA VAL A 334 10.88 29.44 -1.30
C VAL A 334 12.19 29.21 -0.56
N ASP A 335 12.67 30.22 0.17
CA ASP A 335 13.87 30.15 1.03
C ASP A 335 13.64 29.24 2.23
N GLY A 336 14.73 28.64 2.75
CA GLY A 336 14.70 27.84 3.99
C GLY A 336 14.97 26.35 3.80
N PHE A 337 15.60 25.97 2.68
CA PHE A 337 15.99 24.59 2.41
C PHE A 337 17.48 24.38 2.77
N GLU A 338 17.77 23.73 3.91
CA GLU A 338 19.15 23.59 4.44
C GLU A 338 19.54 22.12 4.62
N PHE A 339 20.65 21.72 4.00
CA PHE A 339 21.22 20.38 4.14
C PHE A 339 22.19 20.37 5.32
N ARG A 340 21.72 20.02 6.54
CA ARG A 340 22.59 20.02 7.72
C ARG A 340 23.56 18.84 7.72
N PRO A 341 24.77 19.02 8.30
CA PRO A 341 25.66 17.90 8.59
C PRO A 341 24.94 16.80 9.38
N GLY A 342 25.21 15.54 9.05
CA GLY A 342 24.56 14.39 9.70
C GLY A 342 23.16 14.07 9.16
N GLY A 343 22.77 14.61 8.00
CA GLY A 343 21.60 14.13 7.25
C GLY A 343 20.27 14.76 7.60
N GLU A 344 20.23 15.78 8.45
CA GLU A 344 18.99 16.51 8.72
C GLU A 344 18.74 17.52 7.59
N LEU A 345 17.52 17.54 7.06
CA LEU A 345 17.09 18.52 6.08
C LEU A 345 16.14 19.50 6.76
N VAL A 346 16.43 20.78 6.74
CA VAL A 346 15.48 21.82 7.16
C VAL A 346 14.73 22.28 5.93
N THR A 347 13.41 22.41 6.06
CA THR A 347 12.54 22.97 5.03
C THR A 347 11.63 24.03 5.63
N PRO A 348 11.00 24.88 4.82
CA PRO A 348 10.01 25.86 5.30
C PRO A 348 8.78 25.24 5.97
N TRP A 349 8.52 23.95 5.68
CA TRP A 349 7.33 23.22 6.15
C TRP A 349 7.64 22.22 7.26
N GLY A 350 8.86 22.27 7.82
CA GLY A 350 9.31 21.35 8.86
C GLY A 350 10.64 20.69 8.51
N ASN A 351 10.99 19.66 9.27
CA ASN A 351 12.25 18.94 9.09
C ASN A 351 12.03 17.66 8.29
N GLY A 352 13.07 17.28 7.56
CA GLY A 352 13.18 16.05 6.79
C GLY A 352 14.55 15.41 6.97
N VAL A 353 14.85 14.46 6.10
CA VAL A 353 16.13 13.76 6.06
C VAL A 353 16.71 13.85 4.66
N TRP A 354 18.02 14.01 4.54
CA TRP A 354 18.72 13.86 3.28
C TRP A 354 19.86 12.87 3.42
N GLY A 355 20.28 12.28 2.31
CA GLY A 355 21.40 11.35 2.33
C GLY A 355 21.79 10.84 0.96
N ILE A 356 22.61 9.79 0.95
CA ILE A 356 23.15 9.20 -0.27
C ILE A 356 22.23 8.08 -0.74
N VAL A 357 21.95 8.02 -2.04
CA VAL A 357 21.19 6.90 -2.62
C VAL A 357 22.14 5.73 -2.83
N ALA A 358 21.84 4.58 -2.21
CA ALA A 358 22.57 3.34 -2.47
C ALA A 358 22.39 2.93 -3.93
N LYS A 359 23.48 2.55 -4.61
CA LYS A 359 23.43 2.09 -6.01
C LYS A 359 22.55 0.85 -6.08
N SER A 360 21.56 0.83 -6.98
CA SER A 360 20.88 -0.41 -7.35
C SER A 360 21.77 -1.19 -8.31
N ASP A 361 21.95 -2.48 -8.09
CA ASP A 361 22.65 -3.39 -9.01
C ASP A 361 21.83 -3.71 -10.28
N SER A 362 20.83 -2.89 -10.61
CA SER A 362 19.94 -3.12 -11.75
C SER A 362 20.67 -2.80 -13.06
N ALA A 363 21.21 -3.84 -13.70
CA ALA A 363 21.96 -3.81 -14.97
C ALA A 363 21.17 -3.35 -16.22
N ASN A 364 20.03 -2.66 -16.07
CA ASN A 364 19.27 -2.13 -17.21
C ASN A 364 19.15 -0.61 -17.08
N THR A 365 20.00 0.12 -17.82
CA THR A 365 19.84 1.55 -18.06
C THR A 365 18.62 1.75 -18.98
N PRO A 366 17.57 2.47 -18.54
CA PRO A 366 16.39 2.68 -19.37
C PRO A 366 16.69 3.54 -20.61
N SER A 367 16.01 3.25 -21.71
CA SER A 367 16.12 4.00 -22.97
C SER A 367 15.28 5.28 -23.02
N ASP A 368 14.46 5.56 -22.01
CA ASP A 368 13.67 6.79 -21.88
C ASP A 368 14.33 7.78 -20.91
N ALA A 369 14.39 9.06 -21.32
CA ALA A 369 14.94 10.18 -20.57
C ALA A 369 14.26 10.40 -19.21
N ARG A 370 13.00 9.97 -19.04
CA ARG A 370 12.25 10.05 -17.77
C ARG A 370 12.64 8.93 -16.81
N ALA A 371 12.77 7.70 -17.30
CA ALA A 371 13.19 6.54 -16.51
C ALA A 371 14.67 6.63 -16.08
N ALA A 372 15.54 7.18 -16.94
CA ALA A 372 16.93 7.50 -16.58
C ALA A 372 17.04 8.54 -15.44
N GLN A 373 16.00 9.34 -15.16
CA GLN A 373 16.05 10.33 -14.08
C GLN A 373 15.91 9.73 -12.68
N ILE A 374 15.27 8.56 -12.56
CA ILE A 374 14.99 7.93 -11.25
C ILE A 374 15.85 6.69 -11.05
N SER A 375 16.01 5.87 -12.09
CA SER A 375 16.83 4.65 -12.02
C SER A 375 18.33 4.94 -12.11
N ALA A 376 18.76 5.96 -12.86
CA ALA A 376 20.18 6.34 -12.98
C ALA A 376 20.58 7.38 -11.93
N CYS A 377 20.09 7.25 -10.70
CA CYS A 377 20.50 8.07 -9.56
C CYS A 377 21.94 7.74 -9.11
N THR A 378 22.84 7.50 -10.06
CA THR A 378 24.22 7.06 -9.83
C THR A 378 25.12 8.13 -9.22
N ASP A 379 24.66 9.38 -9.16
CA ASP A 379 25.33 10.54 -8.53
C ASP A 379 24.30 11.55 -8.00
N CYS A 380 23.38 11.09 -7.16
CA CYS A 380 22.34 11.93 -6.59
C CYS A 380 22.29 11.80 -5.06
N LEU A 381 21.64 12.75 -4.42
CA LEU A 381 21.23 12.64 -3.02
C LEU A 381 19.73 12.36 -2.97
N PHE A 382 19.24 11.76 -1.90
CA PHE A 382 17.81 11.78 -1.62
C PHE A 382 17.48 12.90 -0.64
N ALA A 383 16.22 13.30 -0.66
CA ALA A 383 15.58 14.08 0.39
C ALA A 383 14.19 13.49 0.68
N ASP A 384 13.89 13.29 1.94
CA ASP A 384 12.57 12.88 2.45
C ASP A 384 12.03 14.04 3.30
N PHE A 385 10.97 14.67 2.81
CA PHE A 385 10.27 15.76 3.50
C PHE A 385 8.84 15.88 2.97
N ALA A 386 7.96 16.53 3.71
CA ALA A 386 6.56 16.73 3.32
C ALA A 386 5.83 15.43 2.90
N ASN A 387 6.14 14.31 3.57
CA ASN A 387 5.62 12.97 3.27
C ASN A 387 5.90 12.48 1.84
N ALA A 388 6.99 12.97 1.24
CA ALA A 388 7.38 12.62 -0.11
C ALA A 388 8.89 12.34 -0.18
N ASN A 389 9.23 11.30 -0.95
CA ASN A 389 10.60 10.98 -1.29
C ASN A 389 11.02 11.70 -2.56
N HIS A 390 12.19 12.32 -2.53
CA HIS A 390 12.77 13.06 -3.64
C HIS A 390 14.17 12.57 -3.97
N ASN A 391 14.49 12.49 -5.26
CA ASN A 391 15.85 12.37 -5.75
C ASN A 391 16.34 13.75 -6.19
N LEU A 392 17.52 14.15 -5.71
CA LEU A 392 18.10 15.47 -5.90
C LEU A 392 19.35 15.40 -6.78
N ARG A 393 19.35 16.18 -7.86
CA ARG A 393 20.48 16.30 -8.79
C ARG A 393 20.98 17.73 -8.81
N PHE A 394 22.25 17.93 -8.50
CA PHE A 394 22.86 19.25 -8.38
C PHE A 394 23.62 19.63 -9.65
N SER A 395 23.45 20.87 -10.09
CA SER A 395 24.14 21.47 -11.22
C SER A 395 24.95 22.66 -10.71
N TRP A 396 26.27 22.53 -10.76
CA TRP A 396 27.22 23.48 -10.16
C TRP A 396 27.88 24.42 -11.17
N ASP A 397 27.59 24.19 -12.45
CA ASP A 397 28.02 24.95 -13.61
C ASP A 397 27.17 26.22 -13.83
N GLN A 398 26.00 26.29 -13.19
CA GLN A 398 25.11 27.46 -13.22
C GLN A 398 25.49 28.48 -12.14
N THR A 399 25.21 29.76 -12.38
CA THR A 399 25.40 30.85 -11.41
C THR A 399 24.08 31.60 -11.17
N PRO A 400 23.47 31.48 -9.97
CA PRO A 400 23.86 30.59 -8.86
C PRO A 400 23.67 29.09 -9.21
N PRO A 401 24.38 28.17 -8.53
CA PRO A 401 24.15 26.73 -8.66
C PRO A 401 22.69 26.35 -8.42
N THR A 402 22.24 25.27 -9.03
CA THR A 402 20.86 24.78 -8.88
C THR A 402 20.81 23.30 -8.51
N PHE A 403 19.66 22.84 -8.04
CA PHE A 403 19.34 21.42 -8.05
C PHE A 403 17.95 21.18 -8.65
N LYS A 404 17.78 19.99 -9.21
CA LYS A 404 16.49 19.43 -9.62
C LYS A 404 16.04 18.40 -8.60
N SER A 405 14.91 18.65 -7.95
CA SER A 405 14.22 17.69 -7.07
C SER A 405 13.16 16.96 -7.86
N VAL A 406 13.21 15.63 -7.90
CA VAL A 406 12.23 14.78 -8.57
C VAL A 406 11.53 13.92 -7.51
N ARG A 407 10.23 14.13 -7.32
CA ARG A 407 9.42 13.32 -6.40
C ARG A 407 9.26 11.91 -6.96
N VAL A 408 9.65 10.89 -6.18
CA VAL A 408 9.69 9.50 -6.64
C VAL A 408 8.29 8.95 -6.97
N GLY A 409 7.24 9.40 -6.28
CA GLY A 409 5.89 8.85 -6.42
C GLY A 409 5.09 9.30 -7.65
N ASP A 410 5.43 10.43 -8.27
CA ASP A 410 4.69 10.97 -9.43
C ASP A 410 5.54 11.79 -10.41
N LEU A 411 6.82 11.95 -10.09
CA LEU A 411 7.84 12.61 -10.89
C LEU A 411 7.66 14.11 -11.03
N GLU A 412 6.85 14.70 -10.14
CA GLU A 412 6.82 16.16 -10.03
C GLU A 412 8.25 16.66 -9.82
N THR A 413 8.61 17.64 -10.62
CA THR A 413 9.92 18.27 -10.57
C THR A 413 9.80 19.65 -9.95
N VAL A 414 10.64 19.92 -8.96
CA VAL A 414 10.81 21.25 -8.39
C VAL A 414 12.27 21.65 -8.39
N MET A 415 12.55 22.89 -8.76
CA MET A 415 13.92 23.42 -8.82
C MET A 415 14.30 24.09 -7.49
N GLY A 416 15.55 23.95 -7.10
CA GLY A 416 16.16 24.71 -6.02
C GLY A 416 17.35 25.51 -6.50
N THR A 417 17.59 26.65 -5.86
CA THR A 417 18.65 27.59 -6.22
C THR A 417 19.53 27.85 -5.01
N TRP A 418 20.84 27.82 -5.18
CA TRP A 418 21.80 28.00 -4.08
C TRP A 418 21.71 29.41 -3.49
N LEU A 419 21.78 29.49 -2.17
CA LEU A 419 21.79 30.75 -1.42
C LEU A 419 23.14 31.00 -0.75
N SER A 420 23.64 30.05 0.05
CA SER A 420 24.90 30.17 0.80
C SER A 420 25.41 28.83 1.37
N GLY A 421 26.64 28.79 1.90
CA GLY A 421 27.24 27.64 2.60
C GLY A 421 27.91 26.60 1.69
N GLY A 422 28.55 25.60 2.30
CA GLY A 422 29.35 24.54 1.65
C GLY A 422 30.84 24.55 2.03
N SER A 423 31.56 23.44 1.79
CA SER A 423 33.01 23.35 2.09
C SER A 423 33.86 24.15 1.09
N GLU A 424 34.86 24.88 1.59
CA GLU A 424 35.76 25.79 0.83
C GLU A 424 36.49 25.12 -0.34
N ALA A 425 36.57 23.79 -0.38
CA ALA A 425 37.20 23.03 -1.46
C ALA A 425 36.51 23.20 -2.83
N GLY A 426 35.25 23.65 -2.87
CA GLY A 426 34.51 23.95 -4.11
C GLY A 426 34.39 25.44 -4.46
N ALA A 427 34.61 26.34 -3.50
CA ALA A 427 34.44 27.79 -3.70
C ALA A 427 35.60 28.41 -4.49
N SER A 428 36.80 27.83 -4.41
CA SER A 428 38.00 28.32 -5.11
C SER A 428 37.97 28.18 -6.64
N LYS A 429 36.94 27.57 -7.24
CA LYS A 429 36.79 27.45 -8.70
C LYS A 429 35.63 28.26 -9.30
N LEU A 430 34.90 29.03 -8.49
CA LEU A 430 33.82 29.91 -8.97
C LEU A 430 34.25 31.37 -9.14
N PHE A 431 35.51 31.70 -8.80
CA PHE A 431 36.12 33.02 -9.00
C PHE A 431 37.53 32.92 -9.57
N GLN A 432 37.73 32.10 -10.61
CA GLN A 432 38.86 32.21 -11.54
C GLN A 432 38.37 32.12 -12.98
#